data_AF-A0A914SK05-F1
#
_entry.id   AF-A0A914SK05-F1
#
_cell.length_a   1.000
_cell.length_b   1.000
_cell.length_c   1.000
_cell.angle_alpha   90.00
_cell.angle_beta   90.00
_cell.angle_gamma   90.00
#
_symmetry.space_group_name_H-M   'P 1'
#
loop_
_entity.id
_entity.type
_entity.pdbx_description
1 polymer ?
#
loop_
_entity_poly.entity_id
_entity_poly.type
_entity_poly.pdbx_seq_one_letter_code
_entity_poly.pdbx_strand_id
1 'polypeptide(L)'
;MHLHFCYIFGILLLTTYPVFSANCRLKDQVSIVLPKTKLQCFRLLNGTHQTGCQSEKNGNSGTVIDVESFDLFMTQLEFFKSNEEKIIALADLERLTPDLVSTFHNNSIINGLILYGRANNAKLSEDAACPLSEFSIYDQGSCQKWNRGAFNDLGMRFLNWEKPIFYVDDSRELSILLLCDF
;
A
#
# COMPACT_ATOMS: atom_id res chain seq x y z
N MET A 1 -3.89 -79.39 0.70
CA MET A 1 -4.87 -78.35 0.34
C MET A 1 -4.95 -77.26 1.44
N HIS A 2 -3.82 -76.65 1.82
CA HIS A 2 -3.77 -75.68 2.94
C HIS A 2 -2.73 -74.55 2.80
N LEU A 3 -2.20 -74.27 1.59
CA LEU A 3 -1.19 -73.21 1.40
C LEU A 3 -1.64 -72.00 0.56
N HIS A 4 -2.88 -71.97 0.04
CA HIS A 4 -3.34 -70.85 -0.82
C HIS A 4 -4.10 -69.74 -0.08
N PHE A 5 -4.43 -69.92 1.20
CA PHE A 5 -5.31 -68.97 1.91
C PHE A 5 -4.58 -67.86 2.68
N CYS A 6 -3.25 -67.95 2.87
CA CYS A 6 -2.50 -66.97 3.65
C CYS A 6 -1.90 -65.84 2.79
N TYR A 7 -1.77 -66.03 1.47
CA TYR A 7 -1.18 -65.01 0.58
C TYR A 7 -2.16 -63.91 0.16
N ILE A 8 -3.48 -64.17 0.23
CA ILE A 8 -4.49 -63.19 -0.23
C ILE A 8 -4.79 -62.14 0.86
N PHE A 9 -4.58 -62.46 2.14
CA PHE A 9 -4.81 -61.51 3.23
C PHE A 9 -3.63 -60.55 3.46
N GLY A 10 -2.41 -60.90 3.02
CA GLY A 10 -1.22 -60.06 3.14
C GLY A 10 -1.08 -58.97 2.07
N ILE A 11 -1.79 -59.10 0.95
CA ILE A 11 -1.70 -58.15 -0.17
C ILE A 11 -2.74 -57.01 -0.05
N LEU A 12 -3.80 -57.19 0.75
CA LEU A 12 -4.87 -56.19 0.89
C LEU A 12 -4.59 -55.08 1.93
N LEU A 13 -3.50 -55.16 2.67
CA LEU A 13 -3.14 -54.19 3.72
C LEU A 13 -2.06 -53.17 3.30
N LEU A 14 -1.59 -53.20 2.04
CA LEU A 14 -0.57 -52.27 1.52
C LEU A 14 -1.12 -51.12 0.66
N THR A 15 -2.43 -51.04 0.40
CA THR A 15 -3.00 -50.05 -0.52
C THR A 15 -3.74 -48.88 0.15
N THR A 16 -3.71 -48.78 1.48
CA THR A 16 -4.33 -47.64 2.18
C THR A 16 -3.39 -47.04 3.20
N TYR A 17 -2.19 -46.66 2.77
CA TYR A 17 -1.54 -45.53 3.42
C TYR A 17 -2.40 -44.30 3.06
N PRO A 18 -3.07 -43.65 4.02
CA PRO A 18 -3.64 -42.34 3.73
C PRO A 18 -2.44 -41.46 3.39
N VAL A 19 -2.28 -41.16 2.10
CA VAL A 19 -1.43 -40.06 1.66
C VAL A 19 -2.08 -38.85 2.27
N PHE A 20 -1.57 -38.43 3.43
CA PHE A 20 -1.86 -37.15 4.02
C PHE A 20 -1.24 -36.10 3.09
N SER A 21 -1.90 -35.85 1.97
CA SER A 21 -1.62 -34.70 1.12
C SER A 21 -1.99 -33.50 1.97
N ALA A 22 -0.99 -32.89 2.60
CA ALA A 22 -1.10 -31.53 3.08
C ALA A 22 -1.37 -30.68 1.84
N ASN A 23 -2.65 -30.48 1.52
CA ASN A 23 -3.09 -29.59 0.45
C ASN A 23 -2.75 -28.16 0.86
N CYS A 24 -1.48 -27.77 0.73
CA CYS A 24 -1.07 -26.38 0.81
C CYS A 24 -1.74 -25.66 -0.36
N ARG A 25 -2.56 -24.65 -0.04
CA ARG A 25 -3.27 -23.88 -1.05
C ARG A 25 -2.23 -23.12 -1.87
N LEU A 26 -2.22 -23.26 -3.20
CA LEU A 26 -1.27 -22.54 -4.09
C LEU A 26 -1.22 -21.03 -3.82
N LYS A 27 -2.35 -20.45 -3.40
CA LYS A 27 -2.45 -19.04 -2.97
C LYS A 27 -1.45 -18.69 -1.86
N ASP A 28 -1.24 -19.59 -0.91
CA ASP A 28 -0.38 -19.36 0.26
C ASP A 28 1.11 -19.53 -0.08
N GLN A 29 1.43 -20.04 -1.29
CA GLN A 29 2.80 -20.12 -1.82
C GLN A 29 3.22 -18.88 -2.62
N VAL A 30 2.25 -18.11 -3.13
CA VAL A 30 2.50 -16.98 -4.04
C VAL A 30 2.10 -15.63 -3.42
N SER A 31 1.26 -15.64 -2.38
CA SER A 31 0.79 -14.41 -1.73
C SER A 31 1.07 -14.44 -0.24
N ILE A 32 1.62 -13.33 0.24
CA ILE A 32 1.71 -13.02 1.67
C ILE A 32 0.60 -12.02 1.96
N VAL A 33 -0.24 -12.34 2.94
CA VAL A 33 -1.25 -11.41 3.44
C VAL A 33 -0.62 -10.60 4.57
N LEU A 34 -0.82 -9.28 4.56
CA LEU A 34 -0.43 -8.37 5.63
C LEU A 34 -1.66 -8.07 6.51
N PRO A 35 -1.92 -8.88 7.56
CA PRO A 35 -3.15 -8.78 8.35
C PRO A 35 -3.23 -7.53 9.23
N LYS A 36 -2.11 -6.86 9.53
CA LYS A 36 -2.08 -5.69 10.42
C LYS A 36 -2.02 -4.36 9.67
N THR A 37 -1.82 -4.36 8.35
CA THR A 37 -2.08 -3.22 7.45
C THR A 37 -3.59 -2.89 7.39
N LYS A 38 -4.13 -2.36 8.49
CA LYS A 38 -5.54 -1.94 8.61
C LYS A 38 -5.73 -0.43 8.53
N LEU A 39 -4.64 0.32 8.60
CA LEU A 39 -4.65 1.77 8.49
C LEU A 39 -4.63 2.11 7.00
N GLN A 40 -5.82 2.25 6.44
CA GLN A 40 -6.02 2.56 5.02
C GLN A 40 -6.67 3.92 4.86
N CYS A 41 -6.32 4.61 3.78
CA CYS A 41 -6.98 5.84 3.37
C CYS A 41 -8.33 5.50 2.71
N PHE A 42 -9.35 6.31 3.00
CA PHE A 42 -10.71 6.12 2.50
C PHE A 42 -11.17 7.32 1.70
N ARG A 43 -12.13 7.10 0.81
CA ARG A 43 -12.82 8.19 0.12
C ARG A 43 -13.78 8.90 1.07
N LEU A 44 -13.68 10.22 1.10
CA LEU A 44 -14.65 11.12 1.73
C LEU A 44 -15.36 11.94 0.64
N LEU A 45 -16.61 12.30 0.90
CA LEU A 45 -17.40 13.13 -0.01
C LEU A 45 -17.69 14.47 0.70
N ASN A 46 -17.34 15.58 0.05
CA ASN A 46 -17.60 16.92 0.55
C ASN A 46 -18.51 17.66 -0.42
N GLY A 47 -19.79 17.25 -0.47
CA GLY A 47 -20.94 17.89 -1.16
C GLY A 47 -20.84 18.08 -2.67
N THR A 48 -19.71 18.58 -3.15
CA THR A 48 -19.35 18.93 -4.53
C THR A 48 -18.21 18.07 -5.05
N HIS A 49 -17.30 17.60 -4.20
CA HIS A 49 -16.11 16.87 -4.59
C HIS A 49 -15.94 15.58 -3.79
N GLN A 50 -15.16 14.66 -4.33
CA GLN A 50 -14.62 13.50 -3.62
C GLN A 50 -13.17 13.75 -3.26
N THR A 51 -12.74 13.19 -2.13
CA THR A 51 -11.38 13.30 -1.63
C THR A 51 -10.94 12.00 -0.97
N GLY A 52 -9.65 11.83 -0.71
CA GLY A 52 -9.05 10.62 -0.17
C GLY A 52 -8.76 9.58 -1.25
N CYS A 53 -8.85 8.31 -0.89
CA CYS A 53 -8.28 7.21 -1.68
C CYS A 53 -9.33 6.17 -2.08
N GLN A 54 -9.08 5.51 -3.20
CA GLN A 54 -9.90 4.39 -3.67
C GLN A 54 -9.01 3.40 -4.44
N SER A 55 -9.25 2.11 -4.22
CA SER A 55 -8.76 1.07 -5.12
C SER A 55 -9.71 0.84 -6.29
N GLU A 56 -9.18 0.38 -7.41
CA GLU A 56 -10.00 -0.16 -8.50
C GLU A 56 -10.85 -1.35 -8.02
N LYS A 57 -11.88 -1.70 -8.81
CA LYS A 57 -12.84 -2.77 -8.48
C LYS A 57 -12.16 -4.11 -8.16
N ASN A 58 -11.04 -4.40 -8.83
CA ASN A 58 -10.30 -5.65 -8.68
C ASN A 58 -8.99 -5.47 -7.87
N GLY A 59 -8.83 -4.33 -7.20
CA GLY A 59 -7.59 -3.94 -6.54
C GLY A 59 -6.57 -3.34 -7.52
N ASN A 60 -5.51 -2.78 -6.94
CA ASN A 60 -4.39 -2.21 -7.69
C ASN A 60 -3.17 -3.10 -7.45
N SER A 61 -2.45 -3.42 -8.52
CA SER A 61 -1.20 -4.19 -8.47
C SER A 61 -0.05 -3.43 -9.12
N GLY A 62 1.16 -3.72 -8.67
CA GLY A 62 2.40 -3.16 -9.19
C GLY A 62 3.60 -3.70 -8.45
N THR A 63 4.79 -3.49 -9.01
CA THR A 63 6.07 -3.79 -8.36
C THR A 63 6.25 -2.85 -7.17
N VAL A 64 6.56 -3.38 -6.00
CA VAL A 64 6.86 -2.56 -4.81
C VAL A 64 8.25 -1.95 -4.99
N ILE A 65 8.38 -0.64 -4.75
CA ILE A 65 9.64 0.11 -4.86
C ILE A 65 9.83 0.95 -3.59
N ASP A 66 10.89 0.74 -2.79
CA ASP A 66 11.25 1.61 -1.66
C ASP A 66 11.79 2.93 -2.17
N VAL A 67 11.28 4.01 -1.56
CA VAL A 67 11.66 5.37 -1.88
C VAL A 67 12.81 5.78 -0.97
N GLU A 68 14.03 5.33 -1.30
CA GLU A 68 15.24 5.68 -0.56
C GLU A 68 15.57 7.18 -0.64
N SER A 69 15.53 7.72 -1.86
CA SER A 69 15.77 9.14 -2.15
C SER A 69 14.98 9.59 -3.36
N PHE A 70 14.74 10.90 -3.47
CA PHE A 70 13.98 11.47 -4.59
C PHE A 70 14.65 11.19 -5.94
N ASP A 71 15.95 11.42 -6.07
CA ASP A 71 16.66 11.27 -7.35
C ASP A 71 16.72 9.80 -7.83
N LEU A 72 16.99 8.86 -6.91
CA LEU A 72 16.98 7.44 -7.23
C LEU A 72 15.57 6.99 -7.65
N PHE A 73 14.56 7.41 -6.90
CA PHE A 73 13.17 7.08 -7.20
C PHE A 73 12.72 7.62 -8.55
N MET A 74 13.10 8.85 -8.92
CA MET A 74 12.79 9.40 -10.24
C MET A 74 13.45 8.61 -11.37
N THR A 75 14.67 8.11 -11.15
CA THR A 75 15.37 7.25 -12.12
C THR A 75 14.65 5.90 -12.29
N GLN A 76 14.25 5.25 -11.19
CA GLN A 76 13.46 4.02 -11.22
C GLN A 76 12.10 4.26 -11.89
N LEU A 77 11.44 5.38 -11.59
CA LEU A 77 10.14 5.73 -12.15
C LEU A 77 10.17 5.87 -13.68
N GLU A 78 11.22 6.49 -14.23
CA GLU A 78 11.38 6.57 -15.69
C GLU A 78 11.69 5.19 -16.31
N PHE A 79 12.43 4.32 -15.61
CA PHE A 79 12.60 2.93 -16.04
C PHE A 79 11.26 2.19 -16.14
N PHE A 80 10.44 2.17 -15.08
CA PHE A 80 9.14 1.48 -15.10
C PHE A 80 8.18 2.09 -16.11
N LYS A 81 8.19 3.41 -16.25
CA LYS A 81 7.39 4.13 -17.25
C LYS A 81 7.75 3.70 -18.68
N SER A 82 9.05 3.54 -18.98
CA SER A 82 9.50 3.09 -20.30
C SER A 82 9.07 1.67 -20.64
N ASN A 83 8.84 0.83 -19.62
CA ASN A 83 8.37 -0.54 -19.76
C ASN A 83 6.85 -0.69 -19.56
N GLU A 84 6.11 0.42 -19.39
CA GLU A 84 4.67 0.45 -19.11
C GLU A 84 4.23 -0.36 -17.86
N GLU A 85 5.15 -0.57 -16.92
CA GLU A 85 4.93 -1.35 -15.71
C GLU A 85 4.42 -0.47 -14.56
N LYS A 86 3.41 -0.94 -13.82
CA LYS A 86 2.86 -0.24 -12.66
C LYS A 86 3.69 -0.49 -11.40
N ILE A 87 3.79 0.53 -10.54
CA ILE A 87 4.51 0.42 -9.26
C ILE A 87 3.62 0.74 -8.06
N ILE A 88 3.99 0.20 -6.90
CA ILE A 88 3.48 0.57 -5.59
C ILE A 88 4.64 1.21 -4.82
N ALA A 89 4.53 2.50 -4.52
CA ALA A 89 5.60 3.20 -3.82
C ALA A 89 5.56 2.87 -2.32
N LEU A 90 6.68 2.40 -1.77
CA LEU A 90 6.89 2.18 -0.34
C LEU A 90 7.71 3.37 0.20
N ALA A 91 7.11 4.20 1.06
CA ALA A 91 7.74 5.46 1.47
C ALA A 91 7.67 5.68 2.98
N ASP A 92 8.81 6.09 3.54
CA ASP A 92 8.91 6.52 4.92
C ASP A 92 8.31 7.92 5.10
N LEU A 93 7.44 8.08 6.10
CA LEU A 93 6.85 9.36 6.47
C LEU A 93 7.91 10.45 6.75
N GLU A 94 9.09 10.10 7.27
CA GLU A 94 10.16 11.06 7.53
C GLU A 94 10.81 11.61 6.25
N ARG A 95 10.69 10.89 5.13
CA ARG A 95 11.25 11.25 3.82
C ARG A 95 10.27 11.96 2.90
N LEU A 96 9.01 12.10 3.32
CA LEU A 96 8.00 12.77 2.49
C LEU A 96 8.32 14.26 2.29
N THR A 97 8.30 14.70 1.03
CA THR A 97 8.48 16.09 0.63
C THR A 97 7.33 16.56 -0.28
N PRO A 98 7.11 17.88 -0.39
CA PRO A 98 6.25 18.52 -1.40
C PRO A 98 6.37 17.96 -2.82
N ASP A 99 7.60 17.70 -3.27
CA ASP A 99 7.81 17.21 -4.62
C ASP A 99 7.44 15.73 -4.73
N LEU A 100 7.80 14.93 -3.71
CA LEU A 100 7.57 13.49 -3.74
C LEU A 100 6.09 13.11 -3.71
N VAL A 101 5.31 13.73 -2.83
CA VAL A 101 3.86 13.50 -2.75
C VAL A 101 3.14 14.06 -3.99
N SER A 102 3.63 15.16 -4.58
CA SER A 102 3.11 15.65 -5.87
C SER A 102 3.38 14.64 -6.99
N THR A 103 4.57 14.03 -7.01
CA THR A 103 4.90 12.93 -7.92
C THR A 103 3.99 11.73 -7.69
N PHE A 104 3.79 11.31 -6.44
CA PHE A 104 2.90 10.19 -6.10
C PHE A 104 1.47 10.41 -6.57
N HIS A 105 0.96 11.63 -6.41
CA HIS A 105 -0.40 12.00 -6.80
C HIS A 105 -0.54 12.04 -8.34
N ASN A 106 0.34 12.77 -9.02
CA ASN A 106 0.16 13.11 -10.44
C ASN A 106 0.66 12.03 -11.41
N ASN A 107 1.46 11.07 -10.96
CA ASN A 107 2.01 10.06 -11.84
C ASN A 107 1.10 8.82 -11.95
N SER A 108 0.72 8.46 -13.18
CA SER A 108 -0.17 7.33 -13.47
C SER A 108 0.50 5.95 -13.45
N ILE A 109 1.83 5.89 -13.44
CA ILE A 109 2.60 4.65 -13.25
C ILE A 109 2.52 4.18 -11.79
N ILE A 110 2.42 5.13 -10.86
CA ILE A 110 2.26 4.87 -9.43
C ILE A 110 0.80 4.49 -9.17
N ASN A 111 0.58 3.20 -8.93
CA ASN A 111 -0.74 2.58 -8.82
C ASN A 111 -1.21 2.37 -7.37
N GLY A 112 -0.39 2.77 -6.39
CA GLY A 112 -0.71 2.73 -4.97
C GLY A 112 0.48 3.19 -4.13
N LEU A 113 0.21 3.49 -2.87
CA LEU A 113 1.24 3.86 -1.91
C LEU A 113 1.13 3.02 -0.63
N ILE A 114 2.28 2.70 -0.06
CA ILE A 114 2.43 2.15 1.27
C ILE A 114 3.33 3.10 2.05
N LEU A 115 2.78 3.70 3.10
CA LEU A 115 3.49 4.59 4.00
C LEU A 115 3.91 3.84 5.26
N TYR A 116 5.07 4.17 5.81
CA TYR A 116 5.55 3.59 7.07
C TYR A 116 6.36 4.61 7.87
N GLY A 117 6.81 4.21 9.06
CA GLY A 117 7.59 5.07 9.93
C GLY A 117 6.72 6.04 10.72
N ARG A 118 7.36 7.01 11.39
CA ARG A 118 6.66 8.03 12.18
C ARG A 118 7.10 9.40 11.72
N ALA A 119 6.16 10.31 11.52
CA ALA A 119 6.50 11.73 11.37
C ALA A 119 6.91 12.30 12.73
N ASN A 120 8.11 11.98 13.21
CA ASN A 120 8.62 12.49 14.49
C ASN A 120 8.96 14.00 14.41
N ASN A 121 9.08 14.53 13.19
CA ASN A 121 9.31 15.93 12.92
C ASN A 121 8.01 16.59 12.46
N ALA A 122 7.55 17.61 13.18
CA ALA A 122 6.36 18.43 12.92
C ALA A 122 6.39 19.24 11.60
N LYS A 123 7.18 18.79 10.61
CA LYS A 123 7.38 19.47 9.32
C LYS A 123 6.27 19.20 8.33
N LEU A 124 5.53 18.10 8.47
CA LEU A 124 4.50 17.69 7.52
C LEU A 124 3.17 17.49 8.23
N SER A 125 2.17 18.21 7.76
CA SER A 125 0.78 18.09 8.14
C SER A 125 -0.04 17.72 6.92
N GLU A 126 -0.90 16.71 7.10
CA GLU A 126 -1.84 16.24 6.10
C GLU A 126 -3.00 17.21 5.87
N ASP A 127 -3.25 18.13 6.80
CA ASP A 127 -4.37 19.08 6.74
C ASP A 127 -4.07 20.30 5.86
N ALA A 128 -5.09 21.11 5.60
CA ALA A 128 -4.99 22.33 4.80
C ALA A 128 -4.08 23.36 5.47
N ALA A 129 -3.49 24.26 4.68
CA ALA A 129 -2.74 25.40 5.20
C ALA A 129 -3.63 26.32 6.06
N CYS A 130 -4.93 26.32 5.77
CA CYS A 130 -5.97 27.13 6.39
C CYS A 130 -7.19 26.27 6.71
N PRO A 131 -7.15 25.50 7.81
CA PRO A 131 -8.26 24.61 8.17
C PRO A 131 -9.57 25.39 8.33
N LEU A 132 -10.66 24.84 7.79
CA LEU A 132 -12.03 25.39 7.87
C LEU A 132 -12.18 26.81 7.31
N SER A 133 -11.30 27.25 6.40
CA SER A 133 -11.36 28.60 5.82
C SER A 133 -12.70 28.89 5.13
N GLU A 134 -13.28 27.89 4.48
CA GLU A 134 -14.56 27.95 3.78
C GLU A 134 -15.79 28.04 4.70
N PHE A 135 -15.62 27.72 6.00
CA PHE A 135 -16.67 27.84 7.03
C PHE A 135 -16.43 29.04 7.96
N SER A 136 -15.43 29.87 7.64
CA SER A 136 -15.06 31.04 8.41
C SER A 136 -16.08 32.17 8.25
N ILE A 137 -16.20 33.01 9.28
CA ILE A 137 -16.91 34.29 9.21
C ILE A 137 -16.09 35.38 8.49
N TYR A 138 -14.80 35.13 8.26
CA TYR A 138 -13.88 36.05 7.59
C TYR A 138 -13.81 35.77 6.08
N ASP A 139 -13.59 36.81 5.28
CA ASP A 139 -13.51 36.70 3.82
C ASP A 139 -12.45 35.70 3.34
N GLN A 140 -12.72 35.03 2.21
CA GLN A 140 -11.76 34.14 1.58
C GLN A 140 -10.49 34.90 1.18
N GLY A 141 -9.34 34.39 1.61
CA GLY A 141 -8.03 35.04 1.41
C GLY A 141 -7.47 35.79 2.63
N SER A 142 -8.25 35.94 3.70
CA SER A 142 -7.78 36.54 4.97
C SER A 142 -6.92 35.60 5.82
N CYS A 143 -6.77 34.34 5.42
CA CYS A 143 -6.08 33.34 6.22
C CYS A 143 -4.56 33.54 6.23
N GLN A 144 -4.02 33.73 7.43
CA GLN A 144 -2.59 33.72 7.69
C GLN A 144 -2.10 32.28 7.90
N LYS A 145 -2.04 31.47 6.82
CA LYS A 145 -1.51 30.08 6.76
C LYS A 145 -1.12 29.48 8.13
N TRP A 146 -2.14 29.15 8.93
CA TRP A 146 -1.97 28.78 10.33
C TRP A 146 -1.22 27.45 10.45
N ASN A 147 -1.45 26.55 9.50
CA ASN A 147 -0.73 25.30 9.37
C ASN A 147 0.48 25.47 8.46
N ARG A 148 1.63 25.81 9.06
CA ARG A 148 2.90 25.97 8.32
C ARG A 148 3.51 24.66 7.82
N GLY A 149 3.06 23.53 8.37
CA GLY A 149 3.46 22.20 7.93
C GLY A 149 2.57 21.65 6.81
N ALA A 150 1.55 22.39 6.38
CA ALA A 150 0.66 21.95 5.33
C ALA A 150 1.43 21.70 4.03
N PHE A 151 1.11 20.58 3.43
CA PHE A 151 1.73 20.14 2.19
C PHE A 151 1.52 21.13 1.02
N ASN A 152 0.28 21.58 0.88
CA ASN A 152 -0.17 22.62 -0.04
C ASN A 152 -1.36 23.34 0.60
N ASP A 153 -1.93 24.33 -0.08
CA ASP A 153 -3.03 25.12 0.49
C ASP A 153 -4.24 24.25 0.86
N LEU A 154 -4.50 23.18 0.09
CA LEU A 154 -5.62 22.27 0.29
C LEU A 154 -5.36 21.21 1.37
N GLY A 155 -4.11 20.77 1.55
CA GLY A 155 -3.73 19.65 2.41
C GLY A 155 -3.75 18.28 1.70
N MET A 156 -2.83 17.40 2.08
CA MET A 156 -2.66 16.07 1.48
C MET A 156 -3.91 15.17 1.65
N ARG A 157 -4.59 15.27 2.79
CA ARG A 157 -5.81 14.49 3.10
C ARG A 157 -7.00 14.86 2.22
N PHE A 158 -6.95 16.05 1.61
CA PHE A 158 -8.04 16.62 0.83
C PHE A 158 -7.84 16.46 -0.69
N LEU A 159 -6.75 15.80 -1.11
CA LEU A 159 -6.54 15.38 -2.50
C LEU A 159 -7.40 14.16 -2.86
N ASN A 160 -7.86 14.08 -4.12
CA ASN A 160 -8.46 12.87 -4.69
C ASN A 160 -7.34 12.01 -5.31
N TRP A 161 -6.89 11.00 -4.57
CA TRP A 161 -5.71 10.23 -4.94
C TRP A 161 -5.91 9.24 -6.09
N GLU A 162 -7.15 8.83 -6.36
CA GLU A 162 -7.52 7.83 -7.39
C GLU A 162 -6.71 6.52 -7.35
N LYS A 163 -6.02 6.26 -6.24
CA LYS A 163 -5.22 5.08 -5.95
C LYS A 163 -5.28 4.80 -4.45
N PRO A 164 -5.07 3.54 -4.01
CA PRO A 164 -5.11 3.20 -2.61
C PRO A 164 -3.83 3.67 -1.90
N ILE A 165 -3.99 4.09 -0.64
CA ILE A 165 -2.89 4.39 0.28
C ILE A 165 -3.08 3.57 1.54
N PHE A 166 -2.05 2.86 1.94
CA PHE A 166 -2.00 2.09 3.18
C PHE A 166 -0.88 2.63 4.08
N TYR A 167 -1.04 2.45 5.37
CA TYR A 167 -0.01 2.71 6.37
C TYR A 167 0.30 1.43 7.13
N VAL A 168 1.60 1.14 7.27
CA VAL A 168 2.12 -0.06 7.93
C VAL A 168 2.89 0.36 9.18
N ASP A 169 2.42 -0.12 10.34
CA ASP A 169 3.04 0.14 11.65
C ASP A 169 3.73 -1.10 12.25
N ASP A 170 3.36 -2.31 11.84
CA ASP A 170 3.97 -3.55 12.32
C ASP A 170 5.35 -3.74 11.68
N SER A 171 6.37 -3.76 12.53
CA SER A 171 7.77 -3.87 12.09
C SER A 171 8.07 -5.15 11.32
N ARG A 172 7.33 -6.25 11.54
CA ARG A 172 7.54 -7.51 10.81
C ARG A 172 6.94 -7.45 9.42
N GLU A 173 5.76 -6.87 9.28
CA GLU A 173 5.13 -6.63 7.98
C GLU A 173 5.97 -5.65 7.14
N LEU A 174 6.49 -4.59 7.76
CA LEU A 174 7.43 -3.69 7.09
C LEU A 174 8.71 -4.40 6.66
N SER A 175 9.27 -5.28 7.51
CA SER A 175 10.49 -6.04 7.17
C SER A 175 10.27 -6.94 5.96
N ILE A 176 9.08 -7.55 5.82
CA ILE A 176 8.74 -8.36 4.64
C ILE A 176 8.72 -7.49 3.39
N LEU A 177 8.13 -6.30 3.46
CA LEU A 177 8.06 -5.37 2.33
C LEU A 177 9.45 -4.90 1.89
N LEU A 178 10.31 -4.51 2.84
CA LEU A 178 11.68 -4.04 2.56
C LEU A 178 12.61 -5.16 2.06
N LEU A 179 12.41 -6.41 2.50
CA LEU A 179 13.19 -7.56 2.01
C LEU A 179 12.80 -8.00 0.59
N CYS A 180 11.60 -7.63 0.14
CA CYS A 180 11.06 -8.01 -1.16
C CYS A 180 11.04 -6.84 -2.16
N ASP A 181 11.76 -5.75 -1.86
CA ASP A 181 11.95 -4.63 -2.76
C ASP A 181 12.95 -4.98 -3.88
N PHE A 182 12.72 -4.48 -5.11
CA PHE A 182 13.44 -4.89 -6.34
C PHE A 182 14.25 -3.77 -7.00
#